data_AF-A0A1H7CH97-F1
#
_entry.id   AF-A0A1H7CH97-F1
#
_cell.length_a   1.000
_cell.length_b   1.000
_cell.length_c   1.000
_cell.angle_alpha   90.00
_cell.angle_beta   90.00
_cell.angle_gamma   90.00
#
_symmetry.space_group_name_H-M   'P 1'
#
loop_
_entity.id
_entity.type
_entity.pdbx_description
1 polymer ?
#
loop_
_entity_poly.entity_id
_entity_poly.type
_entity_poly.pdbx_seq_one_letter_code
_entity_poly.pdbx_strand_id
1 'polypeptide(L)'
;MLLSLRTLALCALPLLANQVNAQSCPDWSPFKARSEIALQQAQIEKWDDSYHRQGVSLVADELYDQSRERLAYLRSCFAQSPATEDDPLKTSGGTIAHPVPHTGLNKLRDEMAVQAWLKGRTDLWIQPKVDGVAVTLVYESGKLVQMISRGNGVTGQDWVGHAHQIASIPHHLAWEKTLVLQGELYWKLDDHVQADAGSLNARSKVAGLMARKFISEAEGANIGLFVWDWPDGPTAMRERLAGLRALGFEDSLRFSEPIVGFNQAQRWRDHWYRSPLPFATDGVVIRQGERPTSQRWQAKAPYWIAAWKYPFAQALAEVRKVNFNVGRSGKITPVLDLVPVQLDDRKISRISVGSLRRWEELDIRAGDQVAISLAGLTIPRLDGVVSRSAEREVLKIPVTADYHSLSCWQPVEGCEGQFRERLKWLSGKKGLALSGVGPGTWDKLINAGHINGLLDWMTLDGAQLANIPGLGPRSSAKLLETFQGAREQSFVIWLKAIGLPPAAGAPLGDSWSALAARSVDQWQAQSGVGPGRAKQLHAFFQDPHVQALSEQLREQGIQGF
;
A
#
# COMPACT_ATOMS: atom_id res chain seq x y z
N MET A 1 7.64 -54.42 53.32
CA MET A 1 6.71 -54.62 52.19
C MET A 1 6.28 -53.26 51.68
N LEU A 2 6.29 -53.09 50.36
CA LEU A 2 5.67 -52.01 49.57
C LEU A 2 6.42 -50.67 49.51
N LEU A 3 7.47 -50.65 48.68
CA LEU A 3 7.69 -49.54 47.74
C LEU A 3 6.51 -49.52 46.75
N SER A 4 5.84 -48.38 46.58
CA SER A 4 5.44 -47.83 45.27
C SER A 4 4.48 -46.64 45.40
N LEU A 5 4.54 -45.78 44.38
CA LEU A 5 3.66 -44.65 44.05
C LEU A 5 3.87 -43.34 44.82
N ARG A 6 4.78 -42.49 44.30
CA ARG A 6 4.52 -41.06 44.06
C ARG A 6 5.71 -40.40 43.32
N THR A 7 5.84 -40.65 42.02
CA THR A 7 6.61 -39.79 41.10
C THR A 7 6.37 -40.22 39.65
N LEU A 8 5.30 -39.70 39.03
CA LEU A 8 5.14 -39.66 37.57
C LEU A 8 3.97 -38.74 37.24
N ALA A 9 4.27 -37.47 37.02
CA ALA A 9 3.45 -36.53 36.26
C ALA A 9 4.35 -35.41 35.72
N LEU A 10 5.31 -35.80 34.86
CA LEU A 10 6.01 -34.88 33.97
C LEU A 10 5.00 -34.49 32.87
N CYS A 11 4.17 -33.48 33.10
CA CYS A 11 3.40 -32.86 32.04
C CYS A 11 4.33 -31.93 31.26
N ALA A 12 4.73 -32.38 30.07
CA ALA A 12 5.32 -31.55 29.04
C ALA A 12 4.32 -30.45 28.64
N LEU A 13 4.56 -29.23 29.12
CA LEU A 13 4.00 -28.01 28.54
C LEU A 13 4.83 -27.65 27.31
N PRO A 14 4.30 -27.70 26.08
CA PRO A 14 4.97 -27.04 24.98
C PRO A 14 4.84 -25.53 25.23
N LEU A 15 5.99 -24.87 25.34
CA LEU A 15 6.11 -23.43 25.19
C LEU A 15 5.58 -23.05 23.80
N LEU A 16 4.28 -22.76 23.72
CA LEU A 16 3.70 -22.02 22.62
C LEU A 16 4.24 -20.59 22.72
N ALA A 17 5.43 -20.39 22.13
CA ALA A 17 5.94 -19.07 21.85
C ALA A 17 4.94 -18.37 20.92
N ASN A 18 4.15 -17.46 21.50
CA ASN A 18 3.37 -16.49 20.75
C ASN A 18 4.32 -15.78 19.78
N GLN A 19 4.20 -16.04 18.48
CA GLN A 19 4.77 -15.17 17.46
C GLN A 19 3.93 -13.90 17.41
N VAL A 20 4.13 -13.05 18.40
CA VAL A 20 3.91 -11.61 18.21
C VAL A 20 4.93 -11.21 17.15
N ASN A 21 4.50 -10.58 16.06
CA ASN A 21 5.37 -9.90 15.11
C ASN A 21 6.10 -8.75 15.84
N ALA A 22 7.08 -9.08 16.68
CA ALA A 22 8.09 -8.14 17.10
C ALA A 22 8.99 -7.93 15.88
N GLN A 23 8.81 -6.80 15.19
CA GLN A 23 9.81 -6.36 14.22
C GLN A 23 11.14 -6.27 14.98
N SER A 24 12.10 -7.12 14.63
CA SER A 24 13.45 -7.08 15.18
C SER A 24 14.09 -5.74 14.86
N CYS A 25 14.66 -5.08 15.87
CA CYS A 25 15.34 -3.80 15.68
C CYS A 25 16.35 -3.88 14.52
N PRO A 26 16.42 -2.87 13.65
CA PRO A 26 17.37 -2.89 12.55
C PRO A 26 18.80 -3.01 13.07
N ASP A 27 19.64 -3.76 12.37
CA ASP A 27 21.08 -3.85 12.67
C ASP A 27 21.79 -2.64 12.04
N TRP A 28 21.62 -1.47 12.67
CA TRP A 28 22.19 -0.20 12.20
C TRP A 28 23.31 0.27 13.12
N SER A 29 24.31 0.93 12.54
CA SER A 29 25.30 1.66 13.33
C SER A 29 24.64 2.80 14.12
N PRO A 30 25.16 3.18 15.31
CA PRO A 30 24.61 4.30 16.08
C PRO A 30 24.58 5.64 15.33
N PHE A 31 25.47 5.82 14.35
CA PHE A 31 25.47 6.98 13.47
C PHE A 31 24.30 6.94 12.48
N LYS A 32 24.10 5.81 11.79
CA LYS A 32 22.97 5.62 10.88
C LYS A 32 21.64 5.81 11.60
N ALA A 33 21.46 5.17 12.76
CA ALA A 33 20.25 5.30 13.57
C ALA A 33 19.94 6.76 13.93
N ARG A 34 20.96 7.55 14.32
CA ARG A 34 20.81 8.99 14.58
C ARG A 34 20.30 9.75 13.38
N SER A 35 20.95 9.56 12.24
CA SER A 35 20.63 10.28 11.01
C SER A 35 19.23 9.95 10.51
N GLU A 36 18.84 8.66 10.52
CA GLU A 36 17.50 8.22 10.11
C GLU A 36 16.41 8.77 11.05
N ILE A 37 16.61 8.66 12.37
CA ILE A 37 15.65 9.18 13.36
C ILE A 37 15.50 10.70 13.23
N ALA A 38 16.61 11.44 13.08
CA ALA A 38 16.59 12.89 12.95
C ALA A 38 15.89 13.34 11.66
N LEU A 39 16.16 12.67 10.54
CA LEU A 39 15.53 12.97 9.25
C LEU A 39 14.02 12.69 9.28
N GLN A 40 13.62 11.55 9.87
CA GLN A 40 12.22 11.19 10.02
C GLN A 40 11.48 12.14 10.97
N GLN A 41 12.10 12.55 12.08
CA GLN A 41 11.56 13.56 12.98
C GLN A 41 11.31 14.88 12.25
N ALA A 42 12.32 15.41 11.55
CA ALA A 42 12.20 16.68 10.84
C ALA A 42 11.11 16.64 9.74
N GLN A 43 10.95 15.49 9.09
CA GLN A 43 9.89 15.28 8.10
C GLN A 43 8.49 15.32 8.73
N ILE A 44 8.31 14.67 9.88
CA ILE A 44 7.05 14.67 10.63
C ILE A 44 6.73 16.08 11.14
N GLU A 45 7.72 16.79 11.71
CA GLU A 45 7.54 18.18 12.17
C GLU A 45 7.11 19.12 11.03
N LYS A 46 7.66 18.93 9.83
CA LYS A 46 7.23 19.68 8.65
C LYS A 46 5.79 19.38 8.25
N TRP A 47 5.35 18.13 8.37
CA TRP A 47 3.97 17.74 8.12
C TRP A 47 3.02 18.32 9.18
N ASP A 48 3.40 18.26 10.46
CA ASP A 48 2.66 18.87 11.57
C ASP A 48 2.47 20.37 11.35
N ASP A 49 3.54 21.07 10.96
CA ASP A 49 3.52 22.49 10.66
C ASP A 49 2.56 22.85 9.51
N SER A 50 2.69 22.13 8.39
CA SER A 50 1.90 22.37 7.19
C SER A 50 0.42 22.07 7.46
N TYR A 51 0.12 21.00 8.19
CA TYR A 51 -1.25 20.64 8.52
C TYR A 51 -1.87 21.62 9.52
N HIS A 52 -1.21 21.89 10.65
CA HIS A 52 -1.81 22.68 11.74
C HIS A 52 -1.82 24.18 11.48
N ARG A 53 -0.77 24.73 10.86
CA ARG A 53 -0.66 26.18 10.63
C ARG A 53 -1.11 26.59 9.23
N GLN A 54 -0.75 25.80 8.23
CA GLN A 54 -1.01 26.16 6.82
C GLN A 54 -2.32 25.54 6.30
N GLY A 55 -2.88 24.57 7.02
CA GLY A 55 -4.10 23.88 6.61
C GLY A 55 -3.92 23.00 5.37
N VAL A 56 -2.67 22.60 5.07
CA VAL A 56 -2.31 21.80 3.89
C VAL A 56 -1.78 20.45 4.35
N SER A 57 -2.37 19.37 3.82
CA SER A 57 -1.85 18.03 4.04
C SER A 57 -0.87 17.65 2.94
N LEU A 58 0.40 17.46 3.30
CA LEU A 58 1.48 17.09 2.38
C LEU A 58 1.65 15.57 2.20
N VAL A 59 0.96 14.78 3.02
CA VAL A 59 1.03 13.32 3.04
C VAL A 59 -0.34 12.78 3.49
N ALA A 60 -0.76 11.60 3.02
CA ALA A 60 -2.00 11.01 3.49
C ALA A 60 -1.96 10.73 5.01
N ASP A 61 -3.08 10.93 5.70
CA ASP A 61 -3.21 10.76 7.16
C ASP A 61 -2.71 9.38 7.64
N GLU A 62 -3.01 8.32 6.88
CA GLU A 62 -2.57 6.96 7.22
C GLU A 62 -1.06 6.75 7.06
N LEU A 63 -0.42 7.41 6.10
CA LEU A 63 1.03 7.35 5.90
C LEU A 63 1.77 8.19 6.94
N TYR A 64 1.16 9.28 7.40
CA TYR A 64 1.62 10.05 8.55
C TYR A 64 1.58 9.21 9.83
N ASP A 65 0.43 8.56 10.12
CA ASP A 65 0.28 7.68 11.29
C ASP A 65 1.33 6.55 11.27
N GLN A 66 1.50 5.87 10.13
CA GLN A 66 2.51 4.81 9.96
C GLN A 66 3.94 5.33 10.13
N SER A 67 4.21 6.55 9.64
CA SER A 67 5.52 7.21 9.81
C SER A 67 5.79 7.56 11.27
N ARG A 68 4.80 7.97 12.05
CA ARG A 68 4.95 8.21 13.50
C ARG A 68 5.14 6.92 14.28
N GLU A 69 4.40 5.87 13.95
CA GLU A 69 4.59 4.55 14.55
C GLU A 69 6.00 4.01 14.30
N ARG A 70 6.50 4.16 13.06
CA ARG A 70 7.88 3.80 12.72
C ARG A 70 8.90 4.61 13.51
N LEU A 71 8.73 5.92 13.65
CA LEU A 71 9.65 6.75 14.41
C LEU A 71 9.70 6.33 15.89
N ALA A 72 8.54 6.09 16.50
CA ALA A 72 8.44 5.59 17.87
C ALA A 72 9.14 4.23 18.03
N TYR A 73 8.94 3.34 17.06
CA TYR A 73 9.64 2.05 17.01
C TYR A 73 11.17 2.23 16.93
N LEU A 74 11.69 3.06 16.01
CA LEU A 74 13.12 3.31 15.88
C LEU A 74 13.71 3.93 17.16
N ARG A 75 13.02 4.89 17.80
CA ARG A 75 13.41 5.45 19.09
C ARG A 75 13.51 4.38 20.18
N SER A 76 12.56 3.44 20.22
CA SER A 76 12.57 2.33 21.18
C SER A 76 13.74 1.36 20.95
N CYS A 77 14.13 1.16 19.69
CA CYS A 77 15.23 0.27 19.32
C CYS A 77 16.62 0.82 19.64
N PHE A 78 16.81 2.13 19.45
CA PHE A 78 18.15 2.74 19.54
C PHE A 78 18.37 3.63 20.75
N ALA A 79 17.37 3.78 21.64
CA ALA A 79 17.43 4.44 22.95
C ALA A 79 18.47 5.56 23.04
N GLN A 80 18.19 6.73 22.44
CA GLN A 80 19.08 7.89 22.53
C GLN A 80 18.42 9.06 23.24
N SER A 81 19.02 9.45 24.38
CA SER A 81 18.69 10.63 25.20
C SER A 81 17.22 10.70 25.66
N PRO A 82 16.85 11.50 26.67
CA PRO A 82 15.45 11.54 27.10
C PRO A 82 14.62 11.94 25.88
N ALA A 83 13.61 11.13 25.57
CA ALA A 83 12.68 11.43 24.51
C ALA A 83 12.20 12.86 24.74
N THR A 84 12.60 13.79 23.87
CA THR A 84 11.88 15.05 23.73
C THR A 84 10.41 14.65 23.63
N GLU A 85 9.57 15.11 24.57
CA GLU A 85 8.14 14.80 24.55
C GLU A 85 7.63 15.11 23.15
N ASP A 86 7.31 14.04 22.42
CA ASP A 86 6.85 14.10 21.04
C ASP A 86 5.40 14.59 21.11
N ASP A 87 5.22 15.91 21.16
CA ASP A 87 3.91 16.55 21.12
C ASP A 87 3.56 16.94 19.69
N PRO A 88 2.86 16.07 18.92
CA PRO A 88 2.44 16.36 17.55
C PRO A 88 1.47 17.54 17.49
N LEU A 89 0.82 17.88 18.61
CA LEU A 89 -0.15 18.96 18.71
C LEU A 89 0.49 20.27 19.19
N LYS A 90 1.81 20.32 19.35
CA LYS A 90 2.54 21.53 19.82
C LYS A 90 2.22 22.78 19.00
N THR A 91 2.05 22.63 17.69
CA THR A 91 1.74 23.74 16.76
C THR A 91 0.23 23.95 16.56
N SER A 92 -0.61 23.09 17.12
CA SER A 92 -2.06 23.12 16.98
C SER A 92 -2.76 23.97 18.05
N GLY A 93 -2.08 24.27 19.17
CA GLY A 93 -2.64 25.02 20.29
C GLY A 93 -3.09 26.43 19.88
N GLY A 94 -4.16 26.91 20.53
CA GLY A 94 -4.59 28.30 20.43
C GLY A 94 -4.75 28.93 21.81
N THR A 95 -5.25 30.17 21.85
CA THR A 95 -5.35 30.98 23.08
C THR A 95 -6.65 30.76 23.85
N ILE A 96 -7.64 30.08 23.26
CA ILE A 96 -8.96 29.90 23.90
C ILE A 96 -8.97 28.60 24.68
N ALA A 97 -9.23 28.68 25.98
CA ALA A 97 -9.40 27.50 26.82
C ALA A 97 -10.74 26.80 26.53
N HIS A 98 -10.71 25.48 26.44
CA HIS A 98 -11.93 24.68 26.35
C HIS A 98 -12.66 24.66 27.70
N PRO A 99 -14.00 24.86 27.75
CA PRO A 99 -14.79 24.65 28.96
C PRO A 99 -14.69 23.22 29.48
N VAL A 100 -14.58 22.25 28.55
CA VAL A 100 -14.35 20.83 28.84
C VAL A 100 -13.23 20.32 27.92
N PRO A 101 -12.16 19.71 28.47
CA PRO A 101 -11.07 19.17 27.66
C PRO A 101 -11.52 18.10 26.65
N HIS A 102 -10.87 18.03 25.50
CA HIS A 102 -11.05 16.93 24.53
C HIS A 102 -10.20 15.74 24.93
N THR A 103 -10.80 14.57 25.15
CA THR A 103 -10.06 13.40 25.65
C THR A 103 -9.28 12.66 24.57
N GLY A 104 -9.70 12.72 23.31
CA GLY A 104 -9.21 11.80 22.29
C GLY A 104 -9.67 10.35 22.55
N LEU A 105 -9.08 9.39 21.82
CA LEU A 105 -9.55 8.01 21.74
C LEU A 105 -8.41 7.02 21.95
N ASN A 106 -8.66 5.93 22.67
CA ASN A 106 -7.74 4.79 22.69
C ASN A 106 -7.73 4.10 21.33
N LYS A 107 -6.57 3.68 20.81
CA LYS A 107 -6.44 3.06 19.49
C LYS A 107 -6.39 1.54 19.62
N LEU A 108 -7.39 0.84 19.08
CA LEU A 108 -7.45 -0.62 19.04
C LEU A 108 -6.93 -1.09 17.67
N ARG A 109 -5.79 -1.78 17.67
CA ARG A 109 -5.04 -2.12 16.46
C ARG A 109 -5.66 -3.25 15.64
N ASP A 110 -6.25 -4.23 16.30
CA ASP A 110 -6.76 -5.45 15.68
C ASP A 110 -7.99 -6.00 16.42
N GLU A 111 -8.57 -7.06 15.85
CA GLU A 111 -9.74 -7.73 16.42
C GLU A 111 -9.49 -8.26 17.83
N MET A 112 -8.29 -8.76 18.13
CA MET A 112 -7.93 -9.26 19.46
C MET A 112 -7.94 -8.13 20.50
N ALA A 113 -7.40 -6.96 20.16
CA ALA A 113 -7.42 -5.78 21.00
C ALA A 113 -8.87 -5.31 21.26
N VAL A 114 -9.75 -5.40 20.26
CA VAL A 114 -11.17 -5.08 20.41
C VAL A 114 -11.85 -6.07 21.36
N GLN A 115 -11.67 -7.38 21.15
CA GLN A 115 -12.23 -8.40 22.03
C GLN A 115 -11.75 -8.23 23.48
N ALA A 116 -10.45 -7.94 23.67
CA ALA A 116 -9.88 -7.67 24.98
C ALA A 116 -10.47 -6.41 25.62
N TRP A 117 -10.65 -5.33 24.85
CA TRP A 117 -11.24 -4.09 25.36
C TRP A 117 -12.71 -4.27 25.76
N LEU A 118 -13.49 -5.07 25.02
CA LEU A 118 -14.90 -5.35 25.30
C LEU A 118 -15.12 -6.23 26.54
N LYS A 119 -14.11 -7.00 26.96
CA LYS A 119 -14.23 -7.99 28.02
C LYS A 119 -14.69 -7.35 29.34
N GLY A 120 -15.82 -7.82 29.87
CA GLY A 120 -16.38 -7.35 31.15
C GLY A 120 -17.09 -6.00 31.11
N ARG A 121 -17.24 -5.38 29.93
CA ARG A 121 -17.98 -4.12 29.77
C ARG A 121 -19.42 -4.39 29.35
N THR A 122 -20.30 -3.49 29.76
CA THR A 122 -21.74 -3.51 29.46
C THR A 122 -22.19 -2.13 28.96
N ASP A 123 -23.42 -2.05 28.46
CA ASP A 123 -24.00 -0.84 27.85
C ASP A 123 -23.07 -0.24 26.79
N LEU A 124 -22.75 -1.03 25.77
CA LEU A 124 -21.80 -0.66 24.73
C LEU A 124 -22.53 -0.08 23.53
N TRP A 125 -21.90 0.92 22.92
CA TRP A 125 -22.40 1.64 21.76
C TRP A 125 -21.30 1.78 20.73
N ILE A 126 -21.70 1.83 19.46
CA ILE A 126 -20.79 2.00 18.33
C ILE A 126 -21.29 3.11 17.41
N GLN A 127 -20.34 3.83 16.80
CA GLN A 127 -20.58 4.87 15.82
C GLN A 127 -19.55 4.82 14.69
N PRO A 128 -19.84 5.33 13.49
CA PRO A 128 -18.81 5.60 12.50
C PRO A 128 -17.85 6.66 13.06
N LYS A 129 -16.56 6.45 12.85
CA LYS A 129 -15.55 7.45 13.18
C LYS A 129 -15.47 8.44 12.03
N VAL A 130 -16.22 9.53 12.14
CA VAL A 130 -16.26 10.62 11.14
C VAL A 130 -14.86 11.18 10.93
N ASP A 131 -14.43 11.27 9.68
CA ASP A 131 -13.11 11.79 9.32
C ASP A 131 -13.17 13.30 9.06
N GLY A 132 -12.86 14.08 10.10
CA GLY A 132 -12.99 15.53 10.09
C GLY A 132 -12.06 16.23 11.08
N VAL A 133 -12.46 17.41 11.53
CA VAL A 133 -11.76 18.15 12.60
C VAL A 133 -12.67 18.38 13.80
N ALA A 134 -12.19 17.97 14.97
CA ALA A 134 -12.92 18.14 16.23
C ALA A 134 -13.13 19.62 16.60
N VAL A 135 -14.33 19.93 17.10
CA VAL A 135 -14.78 21.27 17.48
C VAL A 135 -15.55 21.24 18.80
N THR A 136 -15.41 22.29 19.59
CA THR A 136 -16.28 22.60 20.74
C THR A 136 -17.24 23.71 20.34
N LEU A 137 -18.54 23.54 20.59
CA LEU A 137 -19.55 24.58 20.44
C LEU A 137 -20.08 24.97 21.83
N VAL A 138 -20.12 26.26 22.12
CA VAL A 138 -20.66 26.79 23.37
C VAL A 138 -21.84 27.69 23.04
N TYR A 139 -23.00 27.34 23.61
CA TYR A 139 -24.21 28.13 23.53
C TYR A 139 -24.55 28.72 24.90
N GLU A 140 -24.93 29.99 24.94
CA GLU A 140 -25.44 30.68 26.12
C GLU A 140 -26.84 31.22 25.82
N SER A 141 -27.83 30.87 26.64
CA SER A 141 -29.24 31.21 26.37
C SER A 141 -29.66 30.87 24.94
N GLY A 142 -29.18 29.73 24.45
CA GLY A 142 -29.49 29.21 23.14
C GLY A 142 -28.71 29.84 21.99
N LYS A 143 -27.90 30.88 22.19
CA LYS A 143 -27.11 31.53 21.14
C LYS A 143 -25.70 30.97 21.10
N LEU A 144 -25.19 30.66 19.91
CA LEU A 144 -23.79 30.26 19.76
C LEU A 144 -22.86 31.43 20.10
N VAL A 145 -22.01 31.26 21.12
CA VAL A 145 -21.06 32.29 21.59
C VAL A 145 -19.60 31.91 21.33
N GLN A 146 -19.29 30.62 21.26
CA GLN A 146 -17.95 30.15 20.92
C GLN A 146 -18.01 28.91 20.03
N MET A 147 -17.05 28.85 19.10
CA MET A 147 -16.73 27.67 18.32
C MET A 147 -15.21 27.52 18.37
N ILE A 148 -14.71 26.47 19.00
CA ILE A 148 -13.29 26.34 19.36
C ILE A 148 -12.73 25.11 18.68
N SER A 149 -11.62 25.25 17.96
CA SER A 149 -10.88 24.10 17.43
C SER A 149 -10.40 23.18 18.55
N ARG A 150 -10.15 21.91 18.27
CA ARG A 150 -9.58 21.01 19.29
C ARG A 150 -8.24 21.49 19.87
N GLY A 151 -7.35 22.00 19.02
CA GLY A 151 -5.95 22.31 19.38
C GLY A 151 -5.25 21.16 20.11
N ASN A 152 -4.62 21.46 21.25
CA ASN A 152 -3.97 20.44 22.09
C ASN A 152 -4.95 19.67 23.01
N GLY A 153 -6.25 19.95 22.90
CA GLY A 153 -7.31 19.37 23.69
C GLY A 153 -7.62 20.08 25.00
N VAL A 154 -6.80 21.04 25.43
CA VAL A 154 -7.07 21.94 26.57
C VAL A 154 -7.30 23.36 26.09
N THR A 155 -6.55 23.82 25.08
CA THR A 155 -6.76 25.08 24.40
C THR A 155 -6.83 24.89 22.89
N GLY A 156 -7.58 25.78 22.23
CA GLY A 156 -7.82 25.76 20.80
C GLY A 156 -7.91 27.15 20.19
N GLN A 157 -8.13 27.18 18.88
CA GLN A 157 -8.28 28.40 18.10
C GLN A 157 -9.75 28.82 18.06
N ASP A 158 -9.99 30.12 17.99
CA ASP A 158 -11.34 30.67 17.82
C ASP A 158 -11.79 30.55 16.36
N TRP A 159 -12.88 29.82 16.14
CA TRP A 159 -13.53 29.61 14.86
C TRP A 159 -14.95 30.20 14.82
N VAL A 160 -15.36 31.00 15.81
CA VAL A 160 -16.71 31.57 15.87
C VAL A 160 -17.06 32.39 14.63
N GLY A 161 -16.06 33.06 14.03
CA GLY A 161 -16.23 33.84 12.80
C GLY A 161 -16.63 33.02 11.57
N HIS A 162 -16.34 31.72 11.55
CA HIS A 162 -16.71 30.81 10.45
C HIS A 162 -18.12 30.25 10.60
N ALA A 163 -18.66 30.23 11.82
CA ALA A 163 -19.92 29.55 12.13
C ALA A 163 -21.09 30.02 11.25
N HIS A 164 -21.12 31.31 10.89
CA HIS A 164 -22.16 31.91 10.03
C HIS A 164 -22.23 31.33 8.62
N GLN A 165 -21.14 30.77 8.12
CA GLN A 165 -21.10 30.18 6.78
C GLN A 165 -21.39 28.69 6.80
N ILE A 166 -21.34 28.04 7.97
CA ILE A 166 -21.51 26.59 8.11
C ILE A 166 -22.97 26.29 8.46
N ALA A 167 -23.77 26.00 7.44
CA ALA A 167 -25.22 25.81 7.58
C ALA A 167 -25.64 24.70 8.57
N SER A 168 -24.77 23.71 8.82
CA SER A 168 -25.03 22.64 9.80
C SER A 168 -24.84 23.05 11.26
N ILE A 169 -24.37 24.27 11.54
CA ILE A 169 -24.24 24.82 12.89
C ILE A 169 -25.45 25.72 13.16
N PRO A 170 -26.40 25.34 14.03
CA PRO A 170 -27.51 26.21 14.39
C PRO A 170 -27.01 27.47 15.10
N HIS A 171 -27.45 28.66 14.69
CA HIS A 171 -27.14 29.89 15.42
C HIS A 171 -27.94 30.05 16.71
N HIS A 172 -29.13 29.45 16.74
CA HIS A 172 -30.02 29.48 17.88
C HIS A 172 -30.57 28.08 18.16
N LEU A 173 -30.56 27.70 19.44
CA LEU A 173 -31.16 26.50 19.99
C LEU A 173 -32.21 26.89 21.01
N ALA A 174 -33.31 26.13 21.07
CA ALA A 174 -34.34 26.29 22.09
C ALA A 174 -33.87 25.74 23.45
N TRP A 175 -32.87 26.38 24.04
CA TRP A 175 -32.21 25.95 25.26
C TRP A 175 -31.75 27.16 26.09
N GLU A 176 -32.16 27.25 27.35
CA GLU A 176 -31.90 28.47 28.15
C GLU A 176 -30.58 28.46 28.91
N LYS A 177 -30.07 27.28 29.25
CA LYS A 177 -28.83 27.14 30.05
C LYS A 177 -27.60 27.19 29.15
N THR A 178 -26.41 27.32 29.75
CA THR A 178 -25.16 27.08 29.02
C THR A 178 -25.14 25.64 28.52
N LEU A 179 -24.80 25.47 27.24
CA LEU A 179 -24.70 24.18 26.59
C LEU A 179 -23.35 24.07 25.90
N VAL A 180 -22.55 23.09 26.32
CA VAL A 180 -21.29 22.72 25.68
C VAL A 180 -21.55 21.45 24.88
N LEU A 181 -21.20 21.48 23.60
CA LEU A 181 -21.22 20.31 22.71
C LEU A 181 -19.83 20.08 22.15
N GLN A 182 -19.47 18.80 21.98
CA GLN A 182 -18.26 18.42 21.27
C GLN A 182 -18.66 17.60 20.03
N GLY A 183 -18.09 17.98 18.90
CA GLY A 183 -18.45 17.45 17.59
C GLY A 183 -17.26 17.38 16.64
N GLU A 184 -17.54 16.93 15.42
CA GLU A 184 -16.61 16.85 14.32
C GLU A 184 -17.17 17.66 13.14
N LEU A 185 -16.37 18.59 12.61
CA LEU A 185 -16.67 19.22 11.33
C LEU A 185 -16.11 18.34 10.22
N TYR A 186 -16.93 17.98 9.25
CA TYR A 186 -16.54 17.07 8.18
C TYR A 186 -16.90 17.63 6.80
N TRP A 187 -16.20 17.17 5.77
CA TRP A 187 -16.55 17.51 4.39
C TRP A 187 -17.69 16.61 3.93
N LYS A 188 -18.80 17.20 3.48
CA LYS A 188 -19.94 16.45 2.96
C LYS A 188 -19.55 15.73 1.68
N LEU A 189 -19.90 14.45 1.60
CA LEU A 189 -19.72 13.61 0.43
C LEU A 189 -21.02 12.89 0.14
N ASP A 190 -21.46 12.88 -1.11
CA ASP A 190 -22.68 12.18 -1.50
C ASP A 190 -22.35 10.71 -1.81
N ASP A 191 -23.13 9.80 -1.21
CA ASP A 191 -23.03 8.34 -1.40
C ASP A 191 -21.60 7.76 -1.27
N HIS A 192 -20.81 8.30 -0.34
CA HIS A 192 -19.41 7.92 -0.18
C HIS A 192 -19.26 6.51 0.41
N VAL A 193 -18.56 5.63 -0.32
CA VAL A 193 -18.21 4.28 0.15
C VAL A 193 -16.73 4.23 0.50
N GLN A 194 -16.44 4.10 1.80
CA GLN A 194 -15.07 4.18 2.32
C GLN A 194 -14.15 3.10 1.74
N ALA A 195 -14.66 1.87 1.56
CA ALA A 195 -13.90 0.75 0.99
C ALA A 195 -13.46 0.98 -0.46
N ASP A 196 -14.18 1.80 -1.22
CA ASP A 196 -13.93 2.01 -2.64
C ASP A 196 -13.11 3.29 -2.90
N ALA A 197 -13.42 4.37 -2.17
CA ALA A 197 -12.89 5.70 -2.44
C ALA A 197 -11.85 6.19 -1.41
N GLY A 198 -11.72 5.54 -0.25
CA GLY A 198 -10.82 5.98 0.82
C GLY A 198 -11.23 7.32 1.44
N SER A 199 -10.31 8.04 2.10
CA SER A 199 -10.64 9.29 2.81
C SER A 199 -10.78 10.53 1.92
N LEU A 200 -10.32 10.48 0.66
CA LEU A 200 -10.36 11.61 -0.30
C LEU A 200 -9.77 12.94 0.24
N ASN A 201 -8.89 12.88 1.24
CA ASN A 201 -8.39 14.03 2.00
C ASN A 201 -9.51 14.94 2.55
N ALA A 202 -10.69 14.37 2.84
CA ALA A 202 -11.88 15.08 3.30
C ALA A 202 -11.60 15.93 4.55
N ARG A 203 -10.93 15.33 5.55
CA ARG A 203 -10.48 16.02 6.75
C ARG A 203 -9.57 17.21 6.47
N SER A 204 -8.58 17.05 5.60
CA SER A 204 -7.63 18.11 5.27
C SER A 204 -8.31 19.29 4.59
N LYS A 205 -9.36 19.05 3.79
CA LYS A 205 -10.17 20.14 3.19
C LYS A 205 -10.83 21.00 4.28
N VAL A 206 -11.46 20.38 5.28
CA VAL A 206 -12.10 21.11 6.39
C VAL A 206 -11.06 21.85 7.21
N ALA A 207 -9.95 21.18 7.58
CA ALA A 207 -8.85 21.80 8.30
C ALA A 207 -8.31 23.05 7.56
N GLY A 208 -8.11 22.94 6.25
CA GLY A 208 -7.66 24.03 5.39
C GLY A 208 -8.64 25.20 5.30
N LEU A 209 -9.95 24.93 5.32
CA LEU A 209 -10.98 25.98 5.36
C LEU A 209 -11.00 26.70 6.71
N MET A 210 -10.93 25.95 7.82
CA MET A 210 -10.95 26.53 9.16
C MET A 210 -9.66 27.31 9.50
N ALA A 211 -8.54 27.00 8.84
CA ALA A 211 -7.30 27.75 8.99
C ALA A 211 -7.31 29.13 8.28
N ARG A 212 -8.29 29.39 7.41
CA ARG A 212 -8.41 30.67 6.69
C ARG A 212 -9.05 31.74 7.57
N LYS A 213 -8.77 33.01 7.28
CA LYS A 213 -9.41 34.14 7.95
C LYS A 213 -10.92 34.23 7.67
N PHE A 214 -11.33 33.87 6.45
CA PHE A 214 -12.72 33.85 6.00
C PHE A 214 -12.95 32.66 5.07
N ILE A 215 -14.19 32.16 5.06
CA ILE A 215 -14.69 31.19 4.08
C ILE A 215 -15.94 31.76 3.41
N SER A 216 -16.22 31.33 2.19
CA SER A 216 -17.46 31.68 1.50
C SER A 216 -18.64 30.84 1.99
N GLU A 217 -19.87 31.32 1.76
CA GLU A 217 -21.11 30.57 2.04
C GLU A 217 -21.15 29.22 1.28
N ALA A 218 -20.70 29.21 0.02
CA ALA A 218 -20.61 27.99 -0.79
C ALA A 218 -19.61 26.98 -0.20
N GLU A 219 -18.47 27.42 0.32
CA GLU A 219 -17.51 26.54 1.00
C GLU A 219 -18.08 26.01 2.32
N GLY A 220 -18.70 26.88 3.13
CA GLY A 220 -19.29 26.50 4.40
C GLY A 220 -20.50 25.59 4.28
N ALA A 221 -21.29 25.72 3.20
CA ALA A 221 -22.41 24.82 2.90
C ALA A 221 -21.98 23.35 2.71
N ASN A 222 -20.73 23.13 2.28
CA ASN A 222 -20.13 21.81 2.11
C ASN A 222 -19.54 21.22 3.41
N ILE A 223 -19.54 21.98 4.50
CA ILE A 223 -19.12 21.51 5.82
C ILE A 223 -20.35 20.99 6.57
N GLY A 224 -20.26 19.75 7.06
CA GLY A 224 -21.23 19.15 7.97
C GLY A 224 -20.72 19.17 9.42
N LEU A 225 -21.63 18.87 10.35
CA LEU A 225 -21.34 18.76 11.78
C LEU A 225 -21.90 17.43 12.31
N PHE A 226 -21.05 16.65 12.96
CA PHE A 226 -21.46 15.48 13.72
C PHE A 226 -21.20 15.70 15.21
N VAL A 227 -22.25 15.92 16.00
CA VAL A 227 -22.10 16.08 17.46
C VAL A 227 -21.97 14.70 18.11
N TRP A 228 -20.79 14.39 18.66
CA TRP A 228 -20.50 13.08 19.23
C TRP A 228 -20.66 13.03 20.76
N ASP A 229 -20.64 14.17 21.46
CA ASP A 229 -20.99 14.22 22.88
C ASP A 229 -21.58 15.56 23.34
N TRP A 230 -22.31 15.48 24.44
CA TRP A 230 -22.80 16.59 25.26
C TRP A 230 -22.19 16.41 26.67
N PRO A 231 -21.00 16.98 26.94
CA PRO A 231 -20.25 16.78 28.19
C PRO A 231 -21.07 16.83 29.48
N ASP A 232 -21.92 17.85 29.62
CA ASP A 232 -22.76 18.10 30.81
C ASP A 232 -24.21 17.60 30.65
N GLY A 233 -24.45 16.75 29.65
CA GLY A 233 -25.75 16.15 29.36
C GLY A 233 -26.04 14.91 30.22
N PRO A 234 -27.16 14.22 29.94
CA PRO A 234 -27.54 13.01 30.67
C PRO A 234 -26.45 11.93 30.68
N THR A 235 -26.30 11.24 31.82
CA THR A 235 -25.36 10.13 31.97
C THR A 235 -25.69 8.97 31.05
N ALA A 236 -26.98 8.61 30.94
CA ALA A 236 -27.43 7.54 30.07
C ALA A 236 -27.33 7.95 28.59
N MET A 237 -26.69 7.11 27.78
CA MET A 237 -26.47 7.37 26.35
C MET A 237 -27.78 7.60 25.59
N ARG A 238 -28.81 6.79 25.85
CA ARG A 238 -30.12 6.92 25.18
C ARG A 238 -30.74 8.29 25.40
N GLU A 239 -30.73 8.78 26.63
CA GLU A 239 -31.27 10.10 26.98
C GLU A 239 -30.44 11.22 26.36
N ARG A 240 -29.11 11.07 26.37
CA ARG A 240 -28.20 12.03 25.74
C ARG A 240 -28.45 12.15 24.24
N LEU A 241 -28.56 11.03 23.54
CA LEU A 241 -28.85 10.99 22.10
C LEU A 241 -30.24 11.54 21.77
N ALA A 242 -31.25 11.22 22.58
CA ALA A 242 -32.60 11.77 22.42
C ALA A 242 -32.60 13.30 22.61
N GLY A 243 -31.86 13.81 23.59
CA GLY A 243 -31.66 15.23 23.83
C GLY A 243 -30.94 15.93 22.66
N LEU A 244 -29.86 15.33 22.14
CA LEU A 244 -29.16 15.85 20.96
C LEU A 244 -30.07 15.93 19.74
N ARG A 245 -30.89 14.91 19.49
CA ARG A 245 -31.90 14.95 18.42
C ARG A 245 -32.92 16.07 18.64
N ALA A 246 -33.41 16.24 19.87
CA ALA A 246 -34.36 17.32 20.20
C ALA A 246 -33.76 18.72 19.99
N LEU A 247 -32.43 18.85 20.12
CA LEU A 247 -31.68 20.07 19.80
C LEU A 247 -31.36 20.23 18.30
N GLY A 248 -31.81 19.31 17.44
CA GLY A 248 -31.61 19.37 15.99
C GLY A 248 -30.40 18.58 15.45
N PHE A 249 -29.68 17.83 16.30
CA PHE A 249 -28.54 17.01 15.89
C PHE A 249 -28.98 15.56 15.64
N GLU A 250 -29.74 15.34 14.56
CA GLU A 250 -30.34 14.03 14.23
C GLU A 250 -29.29 12.93 14.02
N ASP A 251 -28.18 13.27 13.36
CA ASP A 251 -27.11 12.31 13.03
C ASP A 251 -26.47 11.68 14.28
N SER A 252 -26.44 12.39 15.40
CA SER A 252 -25.95 11.86 16.68
C SER A 252 -26.70 10.58 17.08
N LEU A 253 -28.03 10.56 16.90
CA LEU A 253 -28.86 9.37 17.16
C LEU A 253 -28.78 8.38 15.99
N ARG A 254 -28.94 8.87 14.74
CA ARG A 254 -29.02 8.04 13.53
C ARG A 254 -27.84 7.08 13.36
N PHE A 255 -26.64 7.52 13.73
CA PHE A 255 -25.41 6.74 13.57
C PHE A 255 -24.89 6.12 14.87
N SER A 256 -25.73 6.02 15.90
CA SER A 256 -25.39 5.40 17.19
C SER A 256 -26.15 4.10 17.40
N GLU A 257 -25.41 3.00 17.50
CA GLU A 257 -26.00 1.67 17.60
C GLU A 257 -25.59 0.98 18.90
N PRO A 258 -26.54 0.43 19.68
CA PRO A 258 -26.20 -0.39 20.84
C PRO A 258 -25.61 -1.72 20.38
N ILE A 259 -24.58 -2.20 21.08
CA ILE A 259 -23.94 -3.48 20.79
C ILE A 259 -23.78 -4.32 22.06
N VAL A 260 -23.85 -5.64 21.92
CA VAL A 260 -23.63 -6.58 23.03
C VAL A 260 -22.18 -7.11 23.07
N GLY A 261 -21.49 -7.11 21.93
CA GLY A 261 -20.13 -7.65 21.86
C GLY A 261 -19.52 -7.61 20.47
N PHE A 262 -18.39 -8.31 20.33
CA PHE A 262 -17.50 -8.22 19.17
C PHE A 262 -18.19 -8.47 17.83
N ASN A 263 -19.00 -9.53 17.70
CA ASN A 263 -19.69 -9.86 16.44
C ASN A 263 -20.65 -8.76 15.97
N GLN A 264 -21.24 -7.98 16.89
CA GLN A 264 -22.07 -6.84 16.52
C GLN A 264 -21.22 -5.63 16.14
N ALA A 265 -20.12 -5.38 16.88
CA ALA A 265 -19.16 -4.34 16.53
C ALA A 265 -18.58 -4.54 15.13
N GLN A 266 -18.17 -5.77 14.80
CA GLN A 266 -17.63 -6.13 13.49
C GLN A 266 -18.66 -5.92 12.38
N ARG A 267 -19.91 -6.36 12.57
CA ARG A 267 -20.99 -6.15 11.58
C ARG A 267 -21.22 -4.68 11.28
N TRP A 268 -21.29 -3.82 12.31
CA TRP A 268 -21.47 -2.38 12.12
C TRP A 268 -20.26 -1.72 11.47
N ARG A 269 -19.05 -2.12 11.86
CA ARG A 269 -17.82 -1.65 11.22
C ARG A 269 -17.81 -1.99 9.74
N ASP A 270 -18.09 -3.24 9.38
CA ASP A 270 -18.09 -3.70 7.98
C ASP A 270 -19.24 -3.06 7.18
N HIS A 271 -20.40 -2.86 7.81
CA HIS A 271 -21.53 -2.14 7.21
C HIS A 271 -21.13 -0.72 6.82
N TRP A 272 -20.63 0.09 7.75
CA TRP A 272 -20.22 1.47 7.45
C TRP A 272 -18.99 1.56 6.54
N TYR A 273 -18.13 0.54 6.51
CA TYR A 273 -17.00 0.49 5.58
C TYR A 273 -17.44 0.36 4.13
N ARG A 274 -18.53 -0.39 3.88
CA ARG A 274 -18.97 -0.80 2.55
C ARG A 274 -20.27 -0.15 2.08
N SER A 275 -20.90 0.65 2.92
CA SER A 275 -22.19 1.31 2.62
C SER A 275 -21.99 2.80 2.35
N PRO A 276 -22.86 3.41 1.53
CA PRO A 276 -22.81 4.85 1.28
C PRO A 276 -23.07 5.63 2.56
N LEU A 277 -22.23 6.63 2.83
CA LEU A 277 -22.33 7.57 3.95
C LEU A 277 -22.23 9.02 3.45
N PRO A 278 -22.78 10.00 4.19
CA PRO A 278 -22.71 11.41 3.82
C PRO A 278 -21.33 12.06 4.11
N PHE A 279 -20.33 11.25 4.48
CA PHE A 279 -19.00 11.68 4.90
C PHE A 279 -17.98 10.54 4.82
N ALA A 280 -16.70 10.90 4.81
CA ALA A 280 -15.60 9.95 4.95
C ALA A 280 -15.49 9.45 6.41
N THR A 281 -15.03 8.21 6.58
CA THR A 281 -14.83 7.59 7.89
C THR A 281 -13.50 6.85 7.95
N ASP A 282 -12.78 6.92 9.06
CA ASP A 282 -11.49 6.20 9.22
C ASP A 282 -11.60 4.97 10.14
N GLY A 283 -12.83 4.59 10.49
CA GLY A 283 -13.13 3.41 11.30
C GLY A 283 -14.44 3.56 12.05
N VAL A 284 -14.48 2.95 13.24
CA VAL A 284 -15.59 3.07 14.18
C VAL A 284 -15.10 3.47 15.56
N VAL A 285 -15.98 4.12 16.32
CA VAL A 285 -15.77 4.44 17.74
C VAL A 285 -16.67 3.54 18.56
N ILE A 286 -16.07 2.83 19.52
CA ILE A 286 -16.78 1.97 20.47
C ILE A 286 -16.68 2.62 21.85
N ARG A 287 -17.81 2.71 22.57
CA ARG A 287 -17.88 3.36 23.88
C ARG A 287 -18.85 2.68 24.82
N GLN A 288 -18.64 2.87 26.12
CA GLN A 288 -19.68 2.64 27.11
C GLN A 288 -20.69 3.80 27.08
N GLY A 289 -21.95 3.50 27.36
CA GLY A 289 -23.01 4.50 27.35
C GLY A 289 -22.88 5.47 28.54
N GLU A 290 -22.43 4.96 29.68
CA GLU A 290 -22.01 5.78 30.82
C GLU A 290 -20.52 6.16 30.72
N ARG A 291 -20.22 7.38 31.21
CA ARG A 291 -18.86 7.92 31.24
C ARG A 291 -18.66 8.78 32.49
N PRO A 292 -17.41 8.99 32.95
CA PRO A 292 -17.11 9.92 34.03
C PRO A 292 -17.61 11.34 33.71
N THR A 293 -17.87 12.10 34.78
CA THR A 293 -18.22 13.52 34.67
C THR A 293 -17.16 14.29 33.87
N SER A 294 -17.61 15.29 33.10
CA SER A 294 -16.78 16.16 32.25
C SER A 294 -15.62 16.80 33.03
N GLN A 295 -15.81 17.10 34.31
CA GLN A 295 -14.79 17.62 35.23
C GLN A 295 -13.56 16.71 35.40
N ARG A 296 -13.67 15.41 35.12
CA ARG A 296 -12.56 14.45 35.21
C ARG A 296 -11.84 14.23 33.87
N TRP A 297 -12.29 14.90 32.81
CA TRP A 297 -11.71 14.73 31.48
C TRP A 297 -10.36 15.42 31.41
N GLN A 298 -9.46 14.78 30.67
CA GLN A 298 -8.08 15.24 30.45
C GLN A 298 -7.78 15.07 28.98
N ALA A 299 -6.83 15.82 28.44
CA ALA A 299 -6.38 15.71 27.05
C ALA A 299 -5.57 14.43 26.77
N LYS A 300 -6.12 13.26 27.12
CA LYS A 300 -5.54 11.94 26.93
C LYS A 300 -6.64 10.89 26.79
N ALA A 301 -6.35 9.87 25.98
CA ALA A 301 -7.28 8.80 25.67
C ALA A 301 -7.85 8.15 26.95
N PRO A 302 -9.18 8.18 27.16
CA PRO A 302 -9.77 7.64 28.37
C PRO A 302 -10.14 6.16 28.20
N TYR A 303 -10.44 5.48 29.30
CA TYR A 303 -10.67 4.03 29.29
C TYR A 303 -12.03 3.61 28.72
N TRP A 304 -13.02 4.51 28.66
CA TRP A 304 -14.44 4.22 28.36
C TRP A 304 -14.79 4.35 26.87
N ILE A 305 -13.86 4.80 26.03
CA ILE A 305 -14.07 4.98 24.59
C ILE A 305 -12.79 4.67 23.81
N ALA A 306 -12.95 4.03 22.66
CA ALA A 306 -11.87 3.58 21.82
C ALA A 306 -12.23 3.64 20.33
N ALA A 307 -11.24 3.80 19.47
CA ALA A 307 -11.35 3.74 18.02
C ALA A 307 -10.84 2.39 17.50
N TRP A 308 -11.59 1.79 16.59
CA TRP A 308 -11.19 0.63 15.80
C TRP A 308 -11.16 1.02 14.32
N LYS A 309 -9.96 1.25 13.79
CA LYS A 309 -9.75 1.79 12.44
C LYS A 309 -10.05 0.76 11.33
N TYR A 310 -10.32 1.25 10.12
CA TYR A 310 -10.30 0.42 8.91
C TYR A 310 -8.87 -0.01 8.55
N PRO A 311 -8.70 -1.06 7.72
CA PRO A 311 -7.39 -1.33 7.12
C PRO A 311 -6.90 -0.12 6.33
N PHE A 312 -5.59 0.10 6.30
CA PHE A 312 -5.03 1.21 5.53
C PHE A 312 -5.26 1.01 4.03
N ALA A 313 -5.72 2.08 3.35
CA ALA A 313 -5.83 2.10 1.89
C ALA A 313 -4.44 2.21 1.24
N GLN A 314 -3.50 2.86 1.92
CA GLN A 314 -2.09 2.95 1.59
C GLN A 314 -1.22 2.43 2.72
N ALA A 315 -0.26 1.56 2.38
CA ALA A 315 0.75 1.09 3.31
C ALA A 315 2.09 1.82 3.07
N LEU A 316 2.77 2.15 4.15
CA LEU A 316 4.14 2.64 4.16
C LEU A 316 5.09 1.43 4.12
N ALA A 317 5.91 1.33 3.08
CA ALA A 317 6.82 0.21 2.89
C ALA A 317 8.27 0.67 2.82
N GLU A 318 9.16 -0.03 3.51
CA GLU A 318 10.60 0.18 3.40
C GLU A 318 11.16 -0.57 2.20
N VAL A 319 11.90 0.14 1.34
CA VAL A 319 12.61 -0.46 0.20
C VAL A 319 13.86 -1.17 0.70
N ARG A 320 13.90 -2.49 0.59
CA ARG A 320 15.10 -3.30 0.90
C ARG A 320 16.12 -3.21 -0.21
N LYS A 321 15.68 -3.33 -1.47
CA LYS A 321 16.56 -3.37 -2.64
C LYS A 321 15.82 -2.94 -3.90
N VAL A 322 16.54 -2.30 -4.81
CA VAL A 322 16.08 -2.03 -6.17
C VAL A 322 16.72 -3.03 -7.12
N ASN A 323 15.92 -3.74 -7.90
CA ASN A 323 16.39 -4.63 -8.96
C ASN A 323 15.95 -4.09 -10.32
N PHE A 324 16.81 -4.21 -11.33
CA PHE A 324 16.50 -3.82 -12.70
C PHE A 324 16.39 -5.07 -13.57
N ASN A 325 15.16 -5.41 -13.96
CA ASN A 325 14.92 -6.57 -14.81
C ASN A 325 14.95 -6.15 -16.27
N VAL A 326 15.86 -6.72 -17.06
CA VAL A 326 15.90 -6.51 -18.51
C VAL A 326 15.02 -7.56 -19.18
N GLY A 327 13.91 -7.12 -19.79
CA GLY A 327 13.04 -8.00 -20.56
C GLY A 327 13.66 -8.42 -21.89
N ARG A 328 13.11 -9.45 -22.53
CA ARG A 328 13.53 -9.96 -23.84
C ARG A 328 13.74 -8.87 -24.91
N SER A 329 12.89 -7.84 -24.92
CA SER A 329 12.95 -6.74 -25.88
C SER A 329 13.99 -5.66 -25.54
N GLY A 330 14.77 -5.84 -24.47
CA GLY A 330 15.67 -4.84 -23.91
C GLY A 330 15.00 -3.87 -22.92
N LYS A 331 13.67 -3.97 -22.72
CA LYS A 331 12.96 -3.06 -21.81
C LYS A 331 13.39 -3.31 -20.36
N ILE A 332 14.02 -2.29 -19.75
CA ILE A 332 14.41 -2.30 -18.34
C ILE A 332 13.19 -1.96 -17.47
N THR A 333 12.88 -2.84 -16.53
CA THR A 333 11.76 -2.70 -15.58
C THR A 333 12.32 -2.69 -14.15
N PRO A 334 12.30 -1.54 -13.47
CA PRO A 334 12.67 -1.46 -12.06
C PRO A 334 11.62 -2.14 -11.18
N VAL A 335 12.10 -2.95 -10.24
CA VAL A 335 11.30 -3.68 -9.26
C VAL A 335 11.88 -3.45 -7.89
N LEU A 336 11.03 -2.99 -6.96
CA LEU A 336 11.40 -2.82 -5.56
C LEU A 336 11.13 -4.11 -4.82
N ASP A 337 12.15 -4.58 -4.13
CA ASP A 337 12.03 -5.57 -3.07
C ASP A 337 11.81 -4.81 -1.76
N LEU A 338 10.70 -5.10 -1.08
CA LEU A 338 10.24 -4.39 0.12
C LEU A 338 10.48 -5.25 1.37
N VAL A 339 10.73 -4.61 2.50
CA VAL A 339 10.46 -5.24 3.80
C VAL A 339 8.96 -5.61 3.80
N PRO A 340 8.58 -6.87 4.03
CA PRO A 340 7.20 -7.29 3.83
C PRO A 340 6.22 -6.48 4.67
N VAL A 341 5.24 -5.87 4.01
CA VAL A 341 4.21 -5.05 4.65
C VAL A 341 2.82 -5.65 4.36
N GLN A 342 1.92 -5.54 5.33
CA GLN A 342 0.53 -5.95 5.15
C GLN A 342 -0.23 -4.79 4.49
N LEU A 343 -0.90 -5.06 3.38
CA LEU A 343 -1.81 -4.15 2.70
C LEU A 343 -3.12 -4.91 2.46
N ASP A 344 -4.16 -4.50 3.18
CA ASP A 344 -5.40 -5.26 3.32
C ASP A 344 -5.14 -6.71 3.79
N ASP A 345 -5.65 -7.73 3.08
CA ASP A 345 -5.45 -9.15 3.37
C ASP A 345 -4.14 -9.72 2.79
N ARG A 346 -3.29 -8.88 2.17
CA ARG A 346 -2.11 -9.33 1.40
C ARG A 346 -0.80 -8.86 2.02
N LYS A 347 0.18 -9.76 2.02
CA LYS A 347 1.56 -9.45 2.35
C LYS A 347 2.33 -9.07 1.09
N ILE A 348 2.66 -7.79 0.94
CA ILE A 348 3.40 -7.26 -0.20
C ILE A 348 4.89 -7.21 0.12
N SER A 349 5.70 -7.88 -0.68
CA SER A 349 7.17 -7.92 -0.54
C SER A 349 7.91 -7.49 -1.81
N ARG A 350 7.18 -7.27 -2.91
CA ARG A 350 7.73 -6.89 -4.20
C ARG A 350 6.73 -6.06 -4.98
N ILE A 351 7.20 -4.98 -5.62
CA ILE A 351 6.35 -4.11 -6.43
C ILE A 351 7.10 -3.55 -7.63
N SER A 352 6.44 -3.44 -8.77
CA SER A 352 7.04 -2.80 -9.96
C SER A 352 6.88 -1.28 -9.89
N VAL A 353 7.93 -0.55 -10.24
CA VAL A 353 7.88 0.91 -10.42
C VAL A 353 7.25 1.27 -11.76
N GLY A 354 7.25 0.33 -12.72
CA GLY A 354 6.82 0.54 -14.10
C GLY A 354 8.02 0.75 -15.02
N SER A 355 8.17 1.96 -15.58
CA SER A 355 9.29 2.30 -16.48
C SER A 355 10.54 2.74 -15.74
N LEU A 356 11.72 2.54 -16.35
CA LEU A 356 12.98 3.11 -15.87
C LEU A 356 12.89 4.63 -15.66
N ARG A 357 12.33 5.37 -16.62
CA ARG A 357 12.11 6.83 -16.51
C ARG A 357 11.36 7.23 -15.23
N ARG A 358 10.24 6.59 -14.95
CA ARG A 358 9.46 6.83 -13.71
C ARG A 358 10.30 6.58 -12.45
N TRP A 359 11.15 5.55 -12.47
CA TRP A 359 12.06 5.30 -11.35
C TRP A 359 13.13 6.38 -11.23
N GLU A 360 13.69 6.87 -12.34
CA GLU A 360 14.67 7.98 -12.36
C GLU A 360 14.05 9.27 -11.81
N GLU A 361 12.82 9.60 -12.21
CA GLU A 361 12.06 10.77 -11.71
C GLU A 361 11.82 10.69 -10.19
N LEU A 362 11.59 9.49 -9.66
CA LEU A 362 11.37 9.27 -8.23
C LEU A 362 12.67 9.08 -7.42
N ASP A 363 13.78 8.71 -8.08
CA ASP A 363 15.08 8.36 -7.49
C ASP A 363 14.93 7.42 -6.28
N ILE A 364 14.25 6.29 -6.44
CA ILE A 364 14.00 5.37 -5.31
C ILE A 364 15.24 4.53 -5.02
N ARG A 365 15.66 4.45 -3.76
CA ARG A 365 16.82 3.67 -3.30
C ARG A 365 16.48 2.78 -2.11
N ALA A 366 17.40 1.89 -1.77
CA ALA A 366 17.30 1.10 -0.55
C ALA A 366 17.25 2.03 0.68
N GLY A 367 16.44 1.66 1.68
CA GLY A 367 16.15 2.44 2.88
C GLY A 367 14.98 3.43 2.73
N ASP A 368 14.66 3.86 1.51
CA ASP A 368 13.54 4.79 1.28
C ASP A 368 12.21 4.18 1.74
N GLN A 369 11.32 5.05 2.22
CA GLN A 369 9.94 4.68 2.53
C GLN A 369 9.04 5.09 1.36
N VAL A 370 8.29 4.14 0.84
CA VAL A 370 7.37 4.34 -0.29
C VAL A 370 5.93 4.06 0.11
N ALA A 371 5.00 4.81 -0.49
CA ALA A 371 3.57 4.55 -0.37
C ALA A 371 3.15 3.52 -1.42
N ILE A 372 2.43 2.49 -0.97
CA ILE A 372 1.83 1.49 -1.85
C ILE A 372 0.33 1.37 -1.57
N SER A 373 -0.47 1.14 -2.61
CA SER A 373 -1.93 0.96 -2.51
C SER A 373 -2.43 -0.14 -3.45
N LEU A 374 -3.70 -0.51 -3.34
CA LEU A 374 -4.35 -1.45 -4.27
C LEU A 374 -5.15 -0.68 -5.33
N ALA A 375 -4.73 -0.78 -6.59
CA ALA A 375 -5.54 -0.33 -7.72
C ALA A 375 -6.72 -1.27 -7.94
N GLY A 376 -7.95 -0.73 -7.99
CA GLY A 376 -9.18 -1.51 -8.14
C GLY A 376 -9.29 -2.65 -7.12
N LEU A 377 -8.80 -2.41 -5.90
CA LEU A 377 -8.79 -3.36 -4.77
C LEU A 377 -8.03 -4.67 -5.01
N THR A 378 -7.24 -4.77 -6.09
CA THR A 378 -6.64 -6.05 -6.48
C THR A 378 -5.17 -5.98 -6.89
N ILE A 379 -4.68 -4.87 -7.45
CA ILE A 379 -3.32 -4.81 -7.98
C ILE A 379 -2.49 -3.85 -7.14
N PRO A 380 -1.46 -4.33 -6.41
CA PRO A 380 -0.53 -3.45 -5.70
C PRO A 380 0.15 -2.48 -6.68
N ARG A 381 0.08 -1.19 -6.37
CA ARG A 381 0.74 -0.12 -7.10
C ARG A 381 1.60 0.74 -6.17
N LEU A 382 2.69 1.26 -6.72
CA LEU A 382 3.52 2.26 -6.09
C LEU A 382 2.89 3.64 -6.34
N ASP A 383 2.63 4.39 -5.28
CA ASP A 383 2.06 5.74 -5.35
C ASP A 383 3.16 6.80 -5.37
N GLY A 384 4.19 6.65 -4.53
CA GLY A 384 5.31 7.59 -4.49
C GLY A 384 6.28 7.35 -3.34
N VAL A 385 7.26 8.25 -3.21
CA VAL A 385 8.22 8.27 -2.10
C VAL A 385 7.67 9.13 -0.98
N VAL A 386 7.63 8.59 0.23
CA VAL A 386 7.14 9.27 1.44
C VAL A 386 8.29 9.91 2.20
N SER A 387 9.38 9.17 2.39
CA SER A 387 10.61 9.68 2.99
C SER A 387 11.82 9.00 2.38
N ARG A 388 12.94 9.71 2.39
CA ARG A 388 14.21 9.22 1.86
C ARG A 388 15.11 8.75 3.00
N SER A 389 15.89 7.70 2.74
CA SER A 389 16.98 7.26 3.61
C SER A 389 18.04 8.36 3.72
N ALA A 390 18.63 8.53 4.90
CA ALA A 390 19.73 9.46 5.11
C ALA A 390 20.99 8.94 4.39
N GLU A 391 21.21 7.63 4.43
CA GLU A 391 22.29 6.97 3.71
C GLU A 391 21.78 6.42 2.37
N ARG A 392 22.33 6.92 1.26
CA ARG A 392 21.85 6.59 -0.10
C ARG A 392 22.97 5.99 -0.93
N GLU A 393 22.98 4.68 -1.04
CA GLU A 393 23.93 3.95 -1.88
C GLU A 393 23.80 4.34 -3.36
N VAL A 394 24.91 4.27 -4.09
CA VAL A 394 24.93 4.45 -5.55
C VAL A 394 24.50 3.14 -6.19
N LEU A 395 23.45 3.20 -7.01
CA LEU A 395 22.94 2.04 -7.73
C LEU A 395 23.66 1.86 -9.07
N LYS A 396 23.97 0.61 -9.41
CA LYS A 396 24.40 0.23 -10.76
C LYS A 396 23.16 0.10 -11.64
N ILE A 397 22.90 1.13 -12.45
CA ILE A 397 21.78 1.19 -13.36
C ILE A 397 22.24 0.61 -14.73
N PRO A 398 21.49 -0.32 -15.35
CA PRO A 398 21.84 -0.82 -16.67
C PRO A 398 21.77 0.30 -17.72
N VAL A 399 22.78 0.39 -18.59
CA VAL A 399 22.83 1.38 -19.67
C VAL A 399 21.81 1.00 -20.74
N THR A 400 20.82 1.87 -20.98
CA THR A 400 19.68 1.54 -21.85
C THR A 400 20.11 1.20 -23.29
N ALA A 401 21.19 1.81 -23.80
CA ALA A 401 21.68 1.56 -25.16
C ALA A 401 22.18 0.12 -25.39
N ASP A 402 22.61 -0.57 -24.33
CA ASP A 402 23.18 -1.91 -24.42
C ASP A 402 22.09 -3.00 -24.57
N TYR A 403 20.83 -2.65 -24.29
CA TYR A 403 19.71 -3.58 -24.26
C TYR A 403 18.63 -3.21 -25.26
N HIS A 404 18.48 -4.02 -26.30
CA HIS A 404 17.47 -3.89 -27.35
C HIS A 404 16.95 -5.26 -27.82
N SER A 405 15.97 -5.31 -28.72
CA SER A 405 15.36 -6.59 -29.15
C SER A 405 16.31 -7.58 -29.83
N LEU A 406 17.52 -7.16 -30.19
CA LEU A 406 18.55 -7.95 -30.88
C LEU A 406 19.85 -8.07 -30.07
N SER A 407 19.87 -7.64 -28.81
CA SER A 407 21.02 -7.82 -27.91
C SER A 407 20.90 -9.10 -27.08
N CYS A 408 22.01 -9.50 -26.44
CA CYS A 408 22.03 -10.55 -25.43
C CYS A 408 21.47 -11.90 -25.89
N TRP A 409 22.06 -12.45 -26.95
CA TRP A 409 21.77 -13.79 -27.46
C TRP A 409 22.56 -14.90 -26.74
N GLN A 410 23.41 -14.52 -25.79
CA GLN A 410 24.25 -15.41 -24.99
C GLN A 410 24.28 -14.92 -23.53
N PRO A 411 24.52 -15.80 -22.53
CA PRO A 411 24.58 -15.45 -21.11
C PRO A 411 25.96 -14.91 -20.71
N VAL A 412 26.44 -13.88 -21.41
CA VAL A 412 27.67 -13.16 -21.02
C VAL A 412 27.37 -12.12 -19.94
N GLU A 413 28.41 -11.62 -19.27
CA GLU A 413 28.28 -10.62 -18.21
C GLU A 413 27.44 -9.42 -18.66
N GLY A 414 26.38 -9.11 -17.90
CA GLY A 414 25.41 -8.05 -18.19
C GLY A 414 24.20 -8.52 -19.02
N CYS A 415 24.33 -9.58 -19.81
CA CYS A 415 23.30 -10.06 -20.72
C CYS A 415 22.44 -11.22 -20.17
N GLU A 416 22.81 -11.79 -19.02
CA GLU A 416 22.20 -12.99 -18.45
C GLU A 416 20.70 -12.82 -18.24
N GLY A 417 20.27 -11.65 -17.77
CA GLY A 417 18.86 -11.34 -17.53
C GLY A 417 18.01 -11.35 -18.81
N GLN A 418 18.48 -10.68 -19.86
CA GLN A 418 17.76 -10.62 -21.13
C GLN A 418 17.79 -11.97 -21.85
N PHE A 419 18.94 -12.67 -21.82
CA PHE A 419 19.08 -14.01 -22.40
C PHE A 419 18.13 -15.00 -21.72
N ARG A 420 18.04 -14.97 -20.39
CA ARG A 420 17.08 -15.79 -19.64
C ARG A 420 15.62 -15.49 -20.01
N GLU A 421 15.27 -14.23 -20.23
CA GLU A 421 13.92 -13.87 -20.70
C GLU A 421 13.66 -14.31 -22.16
N ARG A 422 14.70 -14.46 -23.01
CA ARG A 422 14.58 -15.10 -24.33
C ARG A 422 14.25 -16.59 -24.20
N LEU A 423 14.96 -17.33 -23.36
CA LEU A 423 14.69 -18.76 -23.09
C LEU A 423 13.30 -19.01 -22.50
N LYS A 424 12.90 -18.17 -21.55
CA LYS A 424 11.54 -18.20 -20.97
C LYS A 424 10.45 -17.91 -22.01
N TRP A 425 10.71 -17.01 -22.95
CA TRP A 425 9.79 -16.78 -24.07
C TRP A 425 9.73 -18.00 -25.00
N LEU A 426 10.89 -18.54 -25.37
CA LEU A 426 11.02 -19.72 -26.25
C LEU A 426 10.26 -20.92 -25.69
N SER A 427 10.38 -21.20 -24.38
CA SER A 427 9.66 -22.28 -23.70
C SER A 427 8.19 -21.97 -23.39
N GLY A 428 7.80 -20.70 -23.36
CA GLY A 428 6.48 -20.28 -22.92
C GLY A 428 5.35 -20.66 -23.87
N LYS A 429 4.10 -20.46 -23.42
CA LYS A 429 2.86 -20.77 -24.18
C LYS A 429 2.75 -20.09 -25.55
N LYS A 430 3.47 -18.97 -25.75
CA LYS A 430 3.50 -18.21 -27.01
C LYS A 430 4.71 -18.54 -27.89
N GLY A 431 5.62 -19.37 -27.40
CA GLY A 431 6.74 -19.97 -28.13
C GLY A 431 6.45 -21.44 -28.41
N LEU A 432 7.38 -22.34 -28.08
CA LEU A 432 7.31 -23.79 -28.29
C LEU A 432 6.43 -24.53 -27.28
N ALA A 433 5.92 -23.84 -26.25
CA ALA A 433 5.07 -24.44 -25.21
C ALA A 433 5.69 -25.68 -24.53
N LEU A 434 6.98 -25.59 -24.17
CA LEU A 434 7.74 -26.66 -23.53
C LEU A 434 7.24 -26.93 -22.11
N SER A 435 6.36 -27.93 -21.97
CA SER A 435 5.71 -28.26 -20.70
C SER A 435 6.73 -28.67 -19.63
N GLY A 436 6.69 -27.98 -18.48
CA GLY A 436 7.64 -28.23 -17.37
C GLY A 436 9.01 -27.55 -17.53
N VAL A 437 9.23 -26.78 -18.60
CA VAL A 437 10.46 -25.99 -18.80
C VAL A 437 10.19 -24.54 -18.38
N GLY A 438 10.41 -24.26 -17.10
CA GLY A 438 10.22 -22.92 -16.52
C GLY A 438 11.55 -22.19 -16.25
N PRO A 439 11.49 -20.97 -15.66
CA PRO A 439 12.69 -20.19 -15.32
C PRO A 439 13.70 -20.98 -14.48
N GLY A 440 13.24 -21.75 -13.50
CA GLY A 440 14.12 -22.58 -12.66
C GLY A 440 14.75 -23.77 -13.40
N THR A 441 14.15 -24.25 -14.49
CA THR A 441 14.78 -25.27 -15.36
C THR A 441 15.90 -24.63 -16.16
N TRP A 442 15.65 -23.46 -16.77
CA TRP A 442 16.69 -22.72 -17.49
C TRP A 442 17.87 -22.35 -16.61
N ASP A 443 17.63 -21.90 -15.37
CA ASP A 443 18.71 -21.59 -14.44
C ASP A 443 19.63 -22.78 -14.20
N LYS A 444 19.07 -24.00 -14.02
CA LYS A 444 19.88 -25.21 -13.84
C LYS A 444 20.74 -25.53 -15.07
N LEU A 445 20.16 -25.41 -16.26
CA LEU A 445 20.87 -25.70 -17.51
C LEU A 445 21.98 -24.67 -17.80
N ILE A 446 21.72 -23.37 -17.53
CA ILE A 446 22.70 -22.29 -17.66
C ILE A 446 23.83 -22.48 -16.63
N ASN A 447 23.49 -22.71 -15.36
CA ASN A 447 24.48 -22.86 -14.29
C ASN A 447 25.37 -24.11 -14.45
N ALA A 448 24.87 -25.14 -15.14
CA ALA A 448 25.65 -26.33 -15.49
C ALA A 448 26.59 -26.11 -16.70
N GLY A 449 26.59 -24.93 -17.32
CA GLY A 449 27.47 -24.58 -18.44
C GLY A 449 27.03 -25.16 -19.79
N HIS A 450 25.83 -25.73 -19.86
CA HIS A 450 25.32 -26.40 -21.05
C HIS A 450 24.60 -25.47 -22.03
N ILE A 451 24.28 -24.25 -21.62
CA ILE A 451 23.51 -23.28 -22.42
C ILE A 451 24.31 -21.99 -22.55
N ASN A 452 24.96 -21.81 -23.69
CA ASN A 452 25.68 -20.60 -24.09
C ASN A 452 24.98 -19.86 -25.24
N GLY A 453 24.05 -20.52 -25.93
CA GLY A 453 23.19 -20.00 -26.99
C GLY A 453 21.74 -20.43 -26.80
N LEU A 454 20.83 -19.79 -27.55
CA LEU A 454 19.38 -19.96 -27.40
C LEU A 454 18.89 -21.39 -27.75
N LEU A 455 19.65 -22.12 -28.57
CA LEU A 455 19.26 -23.45 -29.11
C LEU A 455 20.16 -24.59 -28.62
N ASP A 456 21.14 -24.34 -27.76
CA ASP A 456 22.08 -25.36 -27.27
C ASP A 456 21.38 -26.53 -26.56
N TRP A 457 20.18 -26.30 -26.02
CA TRP A 457 19.36 -27.34 -25.41
C TRP A 457 18.95 -28.44 -26.40
N MET A 458 18.94 -28.17 -27.71
CA MET A 458 18.50 -29.11 -28.74
C MET A 458 19.45 -30.29 -28.94
N THR A 459 20.71 -30.15 -28.53
CA THR A 459 21.75 -31.17 -28.66
C THR A 459 21.99 -31.92 -27.35
N LEU A 460 21.31 -31.56 -26.26
CA LEU A 460 21.45 -32.21 -24.97
C LEU A 460 20.93 -33.66 -25.02
N ASP A 461 21.76 -34.58 -24.56
CA ASP A 461 21.38 -35.99 -24.43
C ASP A 461 20.94 -36.35 -23.00
N GLY A 462 20.42 -37.58 -22.86
CA GLY A 462 19.94 -38.08 -21.57
C GLY A 462 21.04 -38.20 -20.51
N ALA A 463 22.28 -38.46 -20.90
CA ALA A 463 23.41 -38.60 -19.97
C ALA A 463 23.85 -37.23 -19.43
N GLN A 464 23.92 -36.22 -20.29
CA GLN A 464 24.18 -34.83 -19.90
C GLN A 464 23.09 -34.34 -18.94
N LEU A 465 21.80 -34.52 -19.30
CA LEU A 465 20.68 -34.09 -18.46
C LEU A 465 20.62 -34.82 -17.11
N ALA A 466 21.08 -36.07 -17.03
CA ALA A 466 21.13 -36.83 -15.78
C ALA A 466 22.21 -36.33 -14.82
N ASN A 467 23.27 -35.70 -15.33
CA ASN A 467 24.39 -35.19 -14.54
C ASN A 467 24.20 -33.74 -14.06
N ILE A 468 23.10 -33.08 -14.42
CA ILE A 468 22.83 -31.69 -14.04
C ILE A 468 22.27 -31.63 -12.61
N PRO A 469 22.91 -30.90 -11.68
CA PRO A 469 22.44 -30.77 -10.31
C PRO A 469 21.00 -30.24 -10.24
N GLY A 470 20.17 -30.91 -9.42
CA GLY A 470 18.77 -30.55 -9.24
C GLY A 470 17.82 -31.08 -10.31
N LEU A 471 18.30 -31.87 -11.28
CA LEU A 471 17.46 -32.72 -12.13
C LEU A 471 17.58 -34.17 -11.68
N GLY A 472 16.46 -34.78 -11.26
CA GLY A 472 16.38 -36.21 -10.99
C GLY A 472 16.15 -37.02 -12.27
N PRO A 473 16.36 -38.35 -12.25
CA PRO A 473 16.25 -39.21 -13.45
C PRO A 473 14.93 -39.06 -14.21
N ARG A 474 13.81 -38.99 -13.47
CA ARG A 474 12.47 -38.82 -14.06
C ARG A 474 12.29 -37.44 -14.70
N SER A 475 12.81 -36.38 -14.09
CA SER A 475 12.75 -35.03 -14.68
C SER A 475 13.63 -34.90 -15.91
N SER A 476 14.82 -35.53 -15.92
CA SER A 476 15.72 -35.52 -17.07
C SER A 476 15.10 -36.25 -18.27
N ALA A 477 14.49 -37.43 -18.05
CA ALA A 477 13.78 -38.16 -19.11
C ALA A 477 12.60 -37.35 -19.68
N LYS A 478 11.78 -36.74 -18.81
CA LYS A 478 10.66 -35.88 -19.24
C LYS A 478 11.13 -34.64 -20.00
N LEU A 479 12.25 -34.05 -19.59
CA LEU A 479 12.84 -32.88 -20.25
C LEU A 479 13.32 -33.25 -21.65
N LEU A 480 14.00 -34.39 -21.79
CA LEU A 480 14.45 -34.90 -23.08
C LEU A 480 13.27 -35.14 -24.04
N GLU A 481 12.21 -35.81 -23.57
CA GLU A 481 10.98 -36.01 -24.34
C GLU A 481 10.35 -34.68 -24.79
N THR A 482 10.30 -33.70 -23.88
CA THR A 482 9.78 -32.36 -24.17
C THR A 482 10.62 -31.64 -25.23
N PHE A 483 11.94 -31.77 -25.17
CA PHE A 483 12.86 -31.18 -26.16
C PHE A 483 12.77 -31.86 -27.52
N GLN A 484 12.60 -33.18 -27.55
CA GLN A 484 12.40 -33.92 -28.80
C GLN A 484 11.08 -33.53 -29.48
N GLY A 485 9.98 -33.48 -28.72
CA GLY A 485 8.67 -33.08 -29.25
C GLY A 485 8.62 -31.63 -29.75
N ALA A 486 9.50 -30.76 -29.27
CA ALA A 486 9.59 -29.38 -29.76
C ALA A 486 9.95 -29.27 -31.24
N ARG A 487 10.64 -30.28 -31.79
CA ARG A 487 11.08 -30.32 -33.21
C ARG A 487 9.91 -30.42 -34.18
N GLU A 488 8.77 -30.95 -33.73
CA GLU A 488 7.55 -31.13 -34.55
C GLU A 488 6.71 -29.84 -34.67
N GLN A 489 7.10 -28.76 -33.99
CA GLN A 489 6.39 -27.48 -34.04
C GLN A 489 6.49 -26.84 -35.44
N SER A 490 5.42 -26.17 -35.85
CA SER A 490 5.38 -25.48 -37.15
C SER A 490 6.43 -24.37 -37.27
N PHE A 491 6.84 -24.06 -38.50
CA PHE A 491 7.73 -22.95 -38.84
C PHE A 491 7.32 -21.62 -38.18
N VAL A 492 6.03 -21.27 -38.22
CA VAL A 492 5.49 -20.05 -37.62
C VAL A 492 5.66 -20.02 -36.09
N ILE A 493 5.55 -21.17 -35.42
CA ILE A 493 5.77 -21.27 -33.98
C ILE A 493 7.26 -21.10 -33.66
N TRP A 494 8.14 -21.71 -34.45
CA TRP A 494 9.59 -21.53 -34.31
C TRP A 494 10.03 -20.08 -34.50
N LEU A 495 9.55 -19.40 -35.55
CA LEU A 495 9.79 -17.97 -35.76
C LEU A 495 9.39 -17.14 -34.53
N LYS A 496 8.21 -17.41 -33.97
CA LYS A 496 7.76 -16.74 -32.73
C LYS A 496 8.68 -17.08 -31.56
N ALA A 497 9.10 -18.33 -31.42
CA ALA A 497 9.93 -18.80 -30.31
C ALA A 497 11.33 -18.19 -30.30
N ILE A 498 12.01 -18.08 -31.45
CA ILE A 498 13.31 -17.39 -31.56
C ILE A 498 13.19 -15.87 -31.44
N GLY A 499 11.96 -15.35 -31.50
CA GLY A 499 11.62 -14.01 -31.07
C GLY A 499 11.34 -13.01 -32.18
N LEU A 500 10.80 -13.48 -33.31
CA LEU A 500 10.32 -12.62 -34.39
C LEU A 500 9.47 -11.45 -33.84
N PRO A 501 9.76 -10.20 -34.24
CA PRO A 501 8.91 -9.05 -33.90
C PRO A 501 7.46 -9.26 -34.35
N PRO A 502 6.46 -8.65 -33.67
CA PRO A 502 5.06 -8.81 -34.08
C PRO A 502 4.84 -8.42 -35.54
N ALA A 503 4.43 -9.37 -36.38
CA ALA A 503 4.23 -9.16 -37.81
C ALA A 503 2.86 -8.54 -38.18
N ALA A 504 2.01 -8.27 -37.18
CA ALA A 504 0.72 -7.56 -37.33
C ALA A 504 -0.22 -8.09 -38.42
N GLY A 505 -0.22 -9.41 -38.66
CA GLY A 505 -1.06 -10.06 -39.66
C GLY A 505 -0.38 -10.28 -41.02
N ALA A 506 0.86 -9.83 -41.21
CA ALA A 506 1.61 -10.11 -42.42
C ALA A 506 1.81 -11.63 -42.61
N PRO A 507 1.62 -12.16 -43.84
CA PRO A 507 1.81 -13.56 -44.13
C PRO A 507 3.29 -13.93 -43.97
N LEU A 508 3.55 -14.86 -43.04
CA LEU A 508 4.88 -15.39 -42.78
C LEU A 508 5.29 -16.50 -43.76
N GLY A 509 4.30 -17.17 -44.39
CA GLY A 509 4.58 -18.32 -45.26
C GLY A 509 5.34 -19.43 -44.51
N ASP A 510 6.06 -20.25 -45.27
CA ASP A 510 6.68 -21.48 -44.77
C ASP A 510 8.21 -21.52 -45.01
N SER A 511 8.84 -20.39 -45.33
CA SER A 511 10.25 -20.32 -45.71
C SER A 511 10.98 -19.12 -45.10
N TRP A 512 12.05 -19.41 -44.35
CA TRP A 512 12.96 -18.42 -43.78
C TRP A 512 13.59 -17.53 -44.85
N SER A 513 14.15 -18.14 -45.91
CA SER A 513 14.87 -17.42 -46.96
C SER A 513 13.98 -16.40 -47.67
N ALA A 514 12.70 -16.74 -47.90
CA ALA A 514 11.73 -15.82 -48.48
C ALA A 514 11.43 -14.61 -47.58
N LEU A 515 11.40 -14.79 -46.25
CA LEU A 515 11.21 -13.70 -45.31
C LEU A 515 12.48 -12.85 -45.13
N ALA A 516 13.65 -13.51 -45.08
CA ALA A 516 14.93 -12.85 -44.90
C ALA A 516 15.32 -11.97 -46.10
N ALA A 517 14.91 -12.35 -47.30
CA ALA A 517 15.14 -11.59 -48.53
C ALA A 517 14.30 -10.31 -48.65
N ARG A 518 13.27 -10.11 -47.79
CA ARG A 518 12.38 -8.94 -47.88
C ARG A 518 13.10 -7.66 -47.46
N SER A 519 13.04 -6.66 -48.33
CA SER A 519 13.47 -5.29 -48.01
C SER A 519 12.54 -4.61 -47.00
N VAL A 520 12.98 -3.48 -46.44
CA VAL A 520 12.14 -2.66 -45.55
C VAL A 520 10.84 -2.23 -46.25
N ASP A 521 10.91 -1.82 -47.52
CA ASP A 521 9.74 -1.37 -48.28
C ASP A 521 8.76 -2.53 -48.54
N GLN A 522 9.28 -3.73 -48.84
CA GLN A 522 8.46 -4.92 -49.01
C GLN A 522 7.77 -5.35 -47.72
N TRP A 523 8.43 -5.18 -46.57
CA TRP A 523 7.81 -5.38 -45.27
C TRP A 523 6.74 -4.33 -44.99
N GLN A 524 7.00 -3.05 -45.28
CA GLN A 524 6.06 -1.95 -45.06
C GLN A 524 4.82 -2.04 -45.97
N ALA A 525 4.95 -2.64 -47.15
CA ALA A 525 3.81 -2.89 -48.05
C ALA A 525 2.82 -3.93 -47.50
N GLN A 526 3.18 -4.70 -46.46
CA GLN A 526 2.28 -5.67 -45.84
C GLN A 526 1.22 -4.99 -44.97
N SER A 527 -0.01 -5.48 -45.06
CA SER A 527 -1.13 -4.98 -44.24
C SER A 527 -0.80 -5.05 -42.74
N GLY A 528 -1.03 -3.94 -42.03
CA GLY A 528 -0.75 -3.82 -40.59
C GLY A 528 0.71 -3.54 -40.22
N VAL A 529 1.64 -3.50 -41.18
CA VAL A 529 3.06 -3.25 -40.92
C VAL A 529 3.43 -1.78 -41.19
N GLY A 530 3.54 -0.98 -40.13
CA GLY A 530 4.04 0.39 -40.22
C GLY A 530 5.57 0.49 -40.37
N PRO A 531 6.11 1.70 -40.66
CA PRO A 531 7.53 1.90 -40.98
C PRO A 531 8.48 1.46 -39.86
N GLY A 532 8.13 1.67 -38.59
CA GLY A 532 8.95 1.22 -37.46
C GLY A 532 9.01 -0.30 -37.35
N ARG A 533 7.89 -0.99 -37.61
CA ARG A 533 7.80 -2.46 -37.57
C ARG A 533 8.52 -3.09 -38.76
N ALA A 534 8.42 -2.48 -39.95
CA ALA A 534 9.14 -2.92 -41.13
C ALA A 534 10.66 -2.90 -40.91
N LYS A 535 11.20 -1.82 -40.32
CA LYS A 535 12.61 -1.72 -39.93
C LYS A 535 13.00 -2.79 -38.91
N GLN A 536 12.16 -3.05 -37.90
CA GLN A 536 12.41 -4.09 -36.89
C GLN A 536 12.43 -5.50 -37.49
N LEU A 537 11.47 -5.83 -38.37
CA LEU A 537 11.41 -7.12 -39.06
C LEU A 537 12.63 -7.31 -39.93
N HIS A 538 12.96 -6.33 -40.77
CA HIS A 538 14.16 -6.40 -41.60
C HIS A 538 15.43 -6.55 -40.76
N ALA A 539 15.62 -5.72 -39.74
CA ALA A 539 16.78 -5.81 -38.84
C ALA A 539 16.88 -7.18 -38.15
N PHE A 540 15.75 -7.79 -37.76
CA PHE A 540 15.76 -9.13 -37.17
C PHE A 540 16.32 -10.18 -38.13
N PHE A 541 15.89 -10.22 -39.39
CA PHE A 541 16.40 -11.18 -40.37
C PHE A 541 17.84 -10.92 -40.83
N GLN A 542 18.31 -9.67 -40.68
CA GLN A 542 19.68 -9.27 -41.01
C GLN A 542 20.66 -9.38 -39.83
N ASP A 543 20.18 -9.67 -38.62
CA ASP A 543 21.02 -9.77 -37.44
C ASP A 543 21.92 -11.03 -37.50
N PRO A 544 23.25 -10.91 -37.31
CA PRO A 544 24.16 -12.06 -37.42
C PRO A 544 23.85 -13.21 -36.45
N HIS A 545 23.40 -12.90 -35.23
CA HIS A 545 23.06 -13.95 -34.26
C HIS A 545 21.78 -14.66 -34.69
N VAL A 546 20.79 -13.91 -35.20
CA VAL A 546 19.55 -14.49 -35.71
C VAL A 546 19.79 -15.37 -36.94
N GLN A 547 20.69 -14.96 -37.85
CA GLN A 547 21.11 -15.78 -38.99
C GLN A 547 21.79 -17.06 -38.53
N ALA A 548 22.67 -16.99 -37.52
CA ALA A 548 23.28 -18.18 -36.93
C ALA A 548 22.25 -19.12 -36.30
N LEU A 549 21.21 -18.58 -35.62
CA LEU A 549 20.12 -19.40 -35.10
C LEU A 549 19.33 -20.08 -36.22
N SER A 550 19.07 -19.38 -37.32
CA SER A 550 18.40 -19.99 -38.49
C SER A 550 19.21 -21.15 -39.05
N GLU A 551 20.53 -20.97 -39.18
CA GLU A 551 21.42 -22.01 -39.68
C GLU A 551 21.45 -23.22 -38.74
N GLN A 552 21.52 -23.00 -37.43
CA GLN A 552 21.40 -24.07 -36.43
C GLN A 552 20.07 -24.83 -36.55
N LEU A 553 18.95 -24.14 -36.74
CA LEU A 553 17.65 -24.79 -36.91
C LEU A 553 17.60 -25.62 -38.20
N ARG A 554 18.20 -25.13 -39.29
CA ARG A 554 18.35 -25.85 -40.56
C ARG A 554 19.18 -27.13 -40.39
N GLU A 555 20.32 -27.04 -39.70
CA GLU A 555 21.17 -28.20 -39.38
C GLU A 555 20.47 -29.23 -38.49
N GLN A 556 19.58 -28.79 -37.59
CA GLN A 556 18.74 -29.66 -36.75
C GLN A 556 17.51 -30.21 -37.49
N GLY A 557 17.32 -29.87 -38.77
CA GLY A 557 16.24 -30.39 -39.61
C GLY A 557 14.85 -29.80 -39.31
N ILE A 558 14.79 -28.60 -38.74
CA ILE A 558 13.52 -27.92 -38.46
C ILE A 558 12.92 -27.38 -39.75
N GLN A 559 11.69 -27.79 -40.08
CA GLN A 559 11.02 -27.40 -41.32
C GLN A 559 10.88 -25.87 -41.45
N GLY A 560 11.22 -25.37 -42.63
CA GLY A 560 11.09 -23.95 -43.02
C GLY A 560 12.33 -23.09 -42.76
N PHE A 561 13.32 -23.60 -42.05
CA PHE A 561 14.67 -23.03 -41.91
C PHE A 561 15.64 -23.78 -42.82
#